data_AF-A0A936N226-F1
#
_entry.id   AF-A0A936N226-F1
#
_cell.length_a   1.000
_cell.length_b   1.000
_cell.length_c   1.000
_cell.angle_alpha   90.00
_cell.angle_beta   90.00
_cell.angle_gamma   90.00
#
_symmetry.space_group_name_H-M   'P 1'
#
loop_
_entity.id
_entity.type
_entity.pdbx_description
1 polymer ?
#
loop_
_entity_poly.entity_id
_entity_poly.type
_entity_poly.pdbx_seq_one_letter_code
_entity_poly.pdbx_strand_id
1 'polypeptide(L)'
;MKKLFNIIFLIGICSVLLTCKKYDEGGWIRRTCKNLFGGNKVGDSKTWKLKKYEVNGIDSTYLINTGGIPDFYEKTIKFTYNSEGDPSIGYLANTFVYEYSGKIVPKSEYFTLGMSHWPINQEDSAQCKSINSIYYCSRNLLFPELKDIYSKQWMINKLTKNELIIVSDYRLENSYKLIFVQ
;
A
#
# COMPACT_ATOMS: atom_id res chain seq x y z
N MET A 1 32.29 50.44 -0.22
CA MET A 1 30.95 50.16 -0.79
C MET A 1 30.89 48.88 -1.62
N LYS A 2 31.74 48.66 -2.65
CA LYS A 2 31.70 47.44 -3.50
C LYS A 2 31.72 46.11 -2.74
N LYS A 3 32.53 45.98 -1.67
CA LYS A 3 32.62 44.74 -0.87
C LYS A 3 31.34 44.43 -0.08
N LEU A 4 30.64 45.45 0.43
CA LEU A 4 29.40 45.28 1.19
C LEU A 4 28.25 44.82 0.28
N PHE A 5 28.19 45.38 -0.94
CA PHE A 5 27.20 45.01 -1.95
C PHE A 5 27.34 43.55 -2.37
N ASN A 6 28.57 43.06 -2.57
CA ASN A 6 28.80 41.66 -2.94
C ASN A 6 28.38 40.67 -1.83
N ILE A 7 28.53 41.03 -0.56
CA ILE A 7 28.09 40.19 0.56
C ILE A 7 26.56 40.11 0.61
N ILE A 8 25.88 41.25 0.48
CA ILE A 8 24.41 41.30 0.48
C ILE A 8 23.84 40.51 -0.71
N PHE A 9 24.47 40.63 -1.89
CA PHE A 9 24.08 39.88 -3.08
C PHE A 9 24.25 38.37 -2.91
N LEU A 10 25.35 37.93 -2.28
CA LEU A 10 25.59 36.51 -1.99
C LEU A 10 24.56 35.93 -1.01
N ILE A 11 24.21 36.68 0.04
CA ILE A 11 23.17 36.29 1.01
C ILE A 11 21.80 36.21 0.32
N GLY A 12 21.50 37.15 -0.58
CA GLY A 12 20.29 37.12 -1.42
C GLY A 12 20.23 35.87 -2.29
N ILE A 13 21.32 35.50 -2.97
CA ILE A 13 21.36 34.29 -3.79
C ILE A 13 21.24 33.02 -2.94
N CYS A 14 21.95 32.93 -1.81
CA CYS A 14 21.87 31.77 -0.91
C CYS A 14 20.48 31.60 -0.31
N SER A 15 19.79 32.69 0.03
CA SER A 15 18.40 32.61 0.52
C SER A 15 17.43 32.14 -0.56
N VAL A 16 17.59 32.60 -1.81
CA VAL A 16 16.78 32.11 -2.95
C VAL A 16 17.03 30.62 -3.22
N LEU A 17 18.29 30.16 -3.16
CA LEU A 17 18.66 28.75 -3.34
C LEU A 17 18.18 27.85 -2.19
N LEU A 18 18.13 28.35 -0.95
CA LEU A 18 17.54 27.64 0.20
C LEU A 18 16.01 27.59 0.11
N THR A 19 15.38 28.52 -0.61
CA THR A 19 13.94 28.49 -0.91
C THR A 19 13.56 27.69 -2.16
N CYS A 20 14.51 26.97 -2.79
CA CYS A 20 14.19 25.98 -3.81
C CYS A 20 13.22 24.94 -3.24
N LYS A 21 11.92 25.18 -3.46
CA LYS A 21 10.84 24.25 -3.14
C LYS A 21 11.22 22.90 -3.75
N LYS A 22 11.32 21.91 -2.86
CA LYS A 22 11.39 20.50 -3.22
C LYS A 22 10.32 20.23 -4.28
N TYR A 23 10.73 19.87 -5.49
CA TYR A 23 9.81 19.53 -6.58
C TYR A 23 8.74 18.55 -6.08
N ASP A 24 7.46 18.87 -6.33
CA ASP A 24 6.32 18.08 -5.84
C ASP A 24 6.37 16.61 -6.32
N GLU A 25 6.98 16.37 -7.49
CA GLU A 25 7.09 15.05 -8.11
C GLU A 25 7.89 14.07 -7.25
N GLY A 26 9.09 14.47 -6.83
CA GLY A 26 9.88 13.69 -5.86
C GLY A 26 9.28 13.72 -4.46
N GLY A 27 8.51 14.77 -4.13
CA GLY A 27 7.84 14.94 -2.84
C GLY A 27 6.75 13.91 -2.59
N TRP A 28 5.88 13.66 -3.58
CA TRP A 28 4.80 12.68 -3.48
C TRP A 28 5.36 11.26 -3.38
N ILE A 29 6.22 10.85 -4.32
CA ILE A 29 6.82 9.50 -4.33
C ILE A 29 7.54 9.23 -3.01
N ARG A 30 8.40 10.15 -2.57
CA ARG A 30 9.14 10.00 -1.31
C ARG A 30 8.21 9.90 -0.10
N ARG A 31 7.10 10.65 -0.08
CA ARG A 31 6.11 10.61 1.00
C ARG A 31 5.34 9.29 0.97
N THR A 32 4.90 8.85 -0.20
CA THR A 32 4.22 7.57 -0.40
C THR A 32 5.11 6.43 0.07
N CYS A 33 6.36 6.36 -0.41
CA CYS A 33 7.28 5.31 0.00
C CYS A 33 7.54 5.33 1.51
N LYS A 34 7.86 6.50 2.07
CA LYS A 34 8.12 6.64 3.51
C LYS A 34 6.91 6.23 4.35
N ASN A 35 5.70 6.62 3.95
CA ASN A 35 4.50 6.31 4.71
C ASN A 35 4.10 4.84 4.56
N LEU A 36 4.08 4.31 3.34
CA LEU A 36 3.59 2.97 3.01
C LEU A 36 4.59 1.86 3.32
N PHE A 37 5.87 2.07 3.03
CA PHE A 37 6.94 1.06 3.17
C PHE A 37 7.93 1.38 4.30
N GLY A 38 7.80 2.52 4.97
CA GLY A 38 8.72 2.93 6.05
C GLY A 38 10.00 3.61 5.56
N GLY A 39 10.27 3.57 4.26
CA GLY A 39 11.44 4.19 3.64
C GLY A 39 11.37 4.19 2.11
N ASN A 40 12.49 4.43 1.44
CA ASN A 40 12.57 4.56 -0.02
C ASN A 40 13.72 3.75 -0.65
N LYS A 41 14.31 2.82 0.11
CA LYS A 41 15.31 1.86 -0.36
C LYS A 41 14.64 0.53 -0.63
N VAL A 42 15.09 -0.19 -1.64
CA VAL A 42 14.58 -1.53 -1.92
C VAL A 42 14.74 -2.42 -0.69
N GLY A 43 13.69 -3.17 -0.38
CA GLY A 43 13.59 -3.97 0.84
C GLY A 43 13.05 -3.22 2.06
N ASP A 44 12.95 -1.88 2.03
CA ASP A 44 12.23 -1.14 3.07
C ASP A 44 10.80 -1.68 3.15
N SER A 45 10.35 -1.96 4.37
CA SER A 45 9.05 -2.57 4.59
C SER A 45 8.37 -2.05 5.83
N LYS A 46 7.04 -2.09 5.79
CA LYS A 46 6.20 -1.66 6.89
C LYS A 46 4.96 -2.54 6.99
N THR A 47 4.66 -2.94 8.21
CA THR A 47 3.48 -3.73 8.54
C THR A 47 2.34 -2.81 8.96
N TRP A 48 1.16 -3.13 8.46
CA TRP A 48 -0.09 -2.41 8.69
C TRP A 48 -1.11 -3.37 9.29
N LYS A 49 -1.74 -2.97 10.39
CA LYS A 49 -2.80 -3.75 11.05
C LYS A 49 -4.17 -3.29 10.55
N LEU A 50 -4.97 -4.22 10.06
CA LEU A 50 -6.36 -4.00 9.69
C LEU A 50 -7.16 -3.60 10.93
N LYS A 51 -7.75 -2.41 10.88
CA LYS A 51 -8.66 -1.89 11.89
C LYS A 51 -10.12 -2.09 11.48
N LYS A 52 -10.43 -1.92 10.20
CA LYS A 52 -11.80 -2.01 9.69
C LYS A 52 -11.84 -2.56 8.27
N TYR A 53 -12.79 -3.45 8.01
CA TYR A 53 -13.12 -4.00 6.70
C TYR A 53 -14.61 -3.77 6.45
N GLU A 54 -14.93 -2.87 5.52
CA GLU A 54 -16.30 -2.52 5.15
C GLU A 54 -16.66 -3.11 3.79
N VAL A 55 -17.88 -3.63 3.67
CA VAL A 55 -18.48 -4.11 2.42
C VAL A 55 -19.81 -3.39 2.24
N ASN A 56 -20.00 -2.66 1.15
CA ASN A 56 -21.17 -1.82 0.87
C ASN A 56 -21.54 -0.88 2.04
N GLY A 57 -20.52 -0.33 2.71
CA GLY A 57 -20.70 0.55 3.86
C GLY A 57 -21.00 -0.16 5.19
N ILE A 58 -21.12 -1.49 5.20
CA ILE A 58 -21.38 -2.29 6.40
C ILE A 58 -20.05 -2.79 6.97
N ASP A 59 -19.83 -2.56 8.28
CA ASP A 59 -18.67 -3.11 8.98
C ASP A 59 -18.73 -4.64 9.00
N SER A 60 -17.81 -5.25 8.28
CA SER A 60 -17.68 -6.69 8.08
C SER A 60 -16.36 -7.22 8.65
N THR A 61 -15.72 -6.47 9.55
CA THR A 61 -14.40 -6.82 10.12
C THR A 61 -14.41 -8.19 10.83
N TYR A 62 -15.57 -8.57 11.39
CA TYR A 62 -15.75 -9.87 12.03
C TYR A 62 -15.53 -11.06 11.07
N LEU A 63 -15.68 -10.87 9.76
CA LEU A 63 -15.46 -11.90 8.74
C LEU A 63 -13.98 -12.21 8.48
N ILE A 64 -13.07 -11.39 9.01
CA ILE A 64 -11.62 -11.58 8.83
C ILE A 64 -11.04 -12.55 9.86
N ASN A 65 -11.71 -12.73 11.00
CA ASN A 65 -11.29 -13.68 12.03
C ASN A 65 -11.52 -15.11 11.53
N THR A 66 -10.47 -15.89 11.31
CA THR A 66 -10.60 -17.33 11.05
C THR A 66 -10.12 -18.13 12.25
N GLY A 67 -10.95 -19.07 12.68
CA GLY A 67 -10.58 -19.97 13.78
C GLY A 67 -9.36 -20.79 13.36
N GLY A 68 -8.20 -20.51 13.95
CA GLY A 68 -6.98 -21.29 13.73
C GLY A 68 -5.73 -20.48 13.37
N ILE A 69 -5.85 -19.20 12.98
CA ILE A 69 -4.70 -18.33 12.74
C ILE A 69 -4.62 -17.30 13.87
N PRO A 70 -3.45 -17.10 14.52
CA PRO A 70 -3.30 -16.05 15.51
C PRO A 70 -3.59 -14.66 14.93
N ASP A 71 -4.26 -13.81 15.72
CA ASP A 71 -4.70 -12.45 15.34
C ASP A 71 -3.61 -11.57 14.70
N PHE A 72 -2.35 -11.79 15.10
CA PHE A 72 -1.19 -11.09 14.54
C PHE A 72 -0.98 -11.36 13.04
N TYR A 73 -1.37 -12.54 12.55
CA TYR A 73 -1.14 -13.00 11.19
C TYR A 73 -2.32 -12.72 10.24
N GLU A 74 -3.55 -12.72 10.75
CA GLU A 74 -4.76 -12.48 9.94
C GLU A 74 -5.00 -11.02 9.61
N LYS A 75 -4.77 -10.16 10.60
CA LYS A 75 -5.13 -8.75 10.51
C LYS A 75 -3.94 -7.90 10.14
N THR A 76 -2.87 -8.47 9.57
CA THR A 76 -1.71 -7.69 9.18
C THR A 76 -1.35 -7.91 7.72
N ILE A 77 -0.89 -6.83 7.10
CA ILE A 77 -0.31 -6.84 5.78
C ILE A 77 1.01 -6.09 5.81
N LYS A 78 2.06 -6.72 5.28
CA LYS A 78 3.40 -6.14 5.15
C LYS A 78 3.60 -5.69 3.72
N PHE A 79 3.79 -4.38 3.53
CA PHE A 79 4.20 -3.82 2.25
C PHE A 79 5.72 -3.67 2.22
N THR A 80 6.35 -4.11 1.13
CA THR A 80 7.80 -4.04 0.89
C THR A 80 8.05 -3.33 -0.43
N TYR A 81 8.90 -2.31 -0.42
CA TYR A 81 9.30 -1.60 -1.63
C TYR A 81 10.21 -2.47 -2.50
N ASN A 82 9.89 -2.58 -3.79
CA ASN A 82 10.51 -3.52 -4.73
C ASN A 82 10.76 -2.89 -6.12
N SER A 83 11.20 -1.63 -6.19
CA SER A 83 11.49 -0.98 -7.48
C SER A 83 12.85 -0.28 -7.49
N GLU A 84 13.67 -0.63 -8.48
CA GLU A 84 14.82 0.17 -8.92
C GLU A 84 14.58 0.60 -10.37
N GLY A 85 14.65 1.91 -10.66
CA GLY A 85 14.65 2.43 -12.03
C GLY A 85 13.32 2.44 -12.81
N ASP A 86 12.21 1.93 -12.25
CA ASP A 86 10.87 2.03 -12.86
C ASP A 86 10.23 3.39 -12.49
N PRO A 87 9.62 4.13 -13.44
CA PRO A 87 8.83 5.32 -13.12
C PRO A 87 7.66 5.03 -12.17
N SER A 88 7.21 3.78 -12.06
CA SER A 88 6.23 3.30 -11.10
C SER A 88 6.87 2.71 -9.83
N ILE A 89 6.16 2.86 -8.72
CA ILE A 89 6.57 2.31 -7.43
C ILE A 89 6.12 0.85 -7.38
N GLY A 90 6.99 -0.06 -7.77
CA GLY A 90 6.81 -1.50 -7.56
C GLY A 90 6.87 -1.87 -6.08
N TYR A 91 5.98 -2.76 -5.65
CA TYR A 91 5.96 -3.26 -4.27
C TYR A 91 5.47 -4.70 -4.20
N LEU A 92 5.83 -5.37 -3.10
CA LEU A 92 5.25 -6.62 -2.67
C LEU A 92 4.36 -6.36 -1.46
N ALA A 93 3.23 -7.03 -1.38
CA ALA A 93 2.38 -7.01 -0.19
C ALA A 93 2.14 -8.44 0.27
N ASN A 94 2.22 -8.68 1.57
CA ASN A 94 2.13 -10.02 2.13
C ASN A 94 1.22 -10.03 3.35
N THR A 95 0.26 -10.93 3.36
CA THR A 95 -0.37 -11.42 4.60
C THR A 95 0.32 -12.72 5.00
N PHE A 96 -0.13 -13.38 6.06
CA PHE A 96 0.37 -14.72 6.40
C PHE A 96 0.09 -15.76 5.30
N VAL A 97 -1.07 -15.66 4.64
CA VAL A 97 -1.53 -16.64 3.65
C VAL A 97 -1.20 -16.21 2.22
N TYR A 98 -1.34 -14.92 1.92
CA TYR A 98 -1.27 -14.40 0.55
C TYR A 98 -0.06 -13.52 0.30
N GLU A 99 0.46 -13.65 -0.92
CA GLU A 99 1.50 -12.79 -1.48
C GLU A 99 0.94 -12.11 -2.73
N TYR A 100 1.15 -10.80 -2.78
CA TYR A 100 0.72 -9.91 -3.85
C TYR A 100 1.93 -9.15 -4.39
N SER A 101 1.88 -8.84 -5.67
CA SER A 101 2.79 -7.91 -6.32
C SER A 101 1.97 -6.77 -6.89
N GLY A 102 2.49 -5.55 -6.84
CA GLY A 102 1.74 -4.39 -7.30
C GLY A 102 2.61 -3.24 -7.74
N LYS A 103 1.95 -2.25 -8.35
CA LYS A 103 2.56 -1.01 -8.79
C LYS A 103 1.70 0.18 -8.38
N ILE A 104 2.33 1.23 -7.88
CA ILE A 104 1.70 2.53 -7.65
C ILE A 104 2.19 3.48 -8.74
N VAL A 105 1.25 4.02 -9.51
CA VAL A 105 1.57 5.00 -10.56
C VAL A 105 1.72 6.37 -9.89
N PRO A 106 2.82 7.11 -10.11
CA PRO A 106 2.97 8.45 -9.55
C PRO A 106 1.83 9.37 -9.99
N LYS A 107 1.37 10.22 -9.07
CA LYS A 107 0.24 11.15 -9.29
C LYS A 107 -1.10 10.46 -9.55
N SER A 108 -1.16 9.13 -9.45
CA SER A 108 -2.39 8.38 -9.39
C SER A 108 -2.75 8.14 -7.93
N GLU A 109 -4.03 8.27 -7.59
CA GLU A 109 -4.55 7.75 -6.33
C GLU A 109 -4.72 6.22 -6.40
N TYR A 110 -4.56 5.62 -7.58
CA TYR A 110 -4.71 4.19 -7.79
C TYR A 110 -3.40 3.42 -7.71
N PHE A 111 -3.49 2.22 -7.18
CA PHE A 111 -2.48 1.20 -7.30
C PHE A 111 -3.07 -0.07 -7.88
N THR A 112 -2.27 -0.76 -8.68
CA THR A 112 -2.60 -2.09 -9.19
C THR A 112 -1.95 -3.13 -8.30
N LEU A 113 -2.64 -4.26 -8.14
CA LEU A 113 -2.10 -5.44 -7.51
C LEU A 113 -2.55 -6.69 -8.23
N GLY A 114 -1.61 -7.63 -8.37
CA GLY A 114 -1.76 -8.99 -8.87
C GLY A 114 -1.44 -9.98 -7.75
N MET A 115 -2.07 -11.15 -7.77
CA MET A 115 -1.65 -12.24 -6.90
C MET A 115 -0.38 -12.86 -7.47
N SER A 116 0.63 -13.07 -6.63
CA SER A 116 1.87 -13.75 -7.06
C SER A 116 1.67 -15.26 -7.17
N HIS A 117 0.75 -15.81 -6.39
CA HIS A 117 0.40 -17.24 -6.39
C HIS A 117 -1.11 -17.42 -6.30
N TRP A 118 -1.63 -18.36 -7.06
CA TRP A 118 -3.06 -18.67 -7.10
C TRP A 118 -3.48 -19.52 -5.90
N PRO A 119 -4.60 -19.18 -5.21
CA PRO A 119 -5.15 -19.99 -4.14
C PRO A 119 -5.83 -21.25 -4.71
N ILE A 120 -6.06 -22.24 -3.83
CA ILE A 120 -6.63 -23.55 -4.23
C ILE A 120 -8.10 -23.38 -4.67
N ASN A 121 -8.86 -22.55 -3.96
CA ASN A 121 -10.27 -22.27 -4.19
C ASN A 121 -10.47 -20.82 -4.63
N GLN A 122 -10.31 -20.58 -5.92
CA GLN A 122 -10.37 -19.25 -6.52
C GLN A 122 -11.79 -18.65 -6.53
N GLU A 123 -12.84 -19.45 -6.49
CA GLU A 123 -14.20 -18.92 -6.54
C GLU A 123 -14.73 -18.48 -5.17
N ASP A 124 -14.01 -18.80 -4.09
CA ASP A 124 -14.41 -18.45 -2.73
C ASP A 124 -13.71 -17.16 -2.25
N SER A 125 -14.43 -16.35 -1.48
CA SER A 125 -13.89 -15.23 -0.72
C SER A 125 -12.91 -15.68 0.38
N ALA A 126 -13.16 -16.87 0.96
CA ALA A 126 -12.30 -17.53 1.94
C ALA A 126 -11.32 -18.43 1.19
N GLN A 127 -10.24 -17.85 0.70
CA GLN A 127 -9.23 -18.57 -0.06
C GLN A 127 -8.34 -19.39 0.88
N CYS A 128 -7.77 -20.48 0.36
CA CYS A 128 -6.99 -21.43 1.15
C CYS A 128 -5.58 -21.63 0.55
N LYS A 129 -4.60 -21.79 1.43
CA LYS A 129 -3.21 -22.15 1.08
C LYS A 129 -2.66 -23.16 2.08
N SER A 130 -1.83 -24.08 1.59
CA SER A 130 -1.05 -24.97 2.44
C SER A 130 0.30 -24.33 2.78
N ILE A 131 0.61 -24.22 4.07
CA ILE A 131 1.90 -23.74 4.59
C ILE A 131 2.43 -24.81 5.54
N ASN A 132 3.60 -25.37 5.24
CA ASN A 132 4.21 -26.48 6.02
C ASN A 132 3.24 -27.65 6.26
N SER A 133 2.50 -28.05 5.22
CA SER A 133 1.48 -29.12 5.26
C SER A 133 0.26 -28.83 6.13
N ILE A 134 0.10 -27.61 6.64
CA ILE A 134 -1.11 -27.15 7.35
C ILE A 134 -1.93 -26.27 6.41
N TYR A 135 -3.22 -26.55 6.30
CA TYR A 135 -4.15 -25.75 5.50
C TYR A 135 -4.67 -24.58 6.29
N TYR A 136 -4.52 -23.38 5.74
CA TYR A 136 -5.07 -22.15 6.28
C TYR A 136 -6.01 -21.56 5.26
N CYS A 137 -7.24 -21.27 5.69
CA CYS A 137 -8.24 -20.58 4.89
C CYS A 137 -8.53 -19.24 5.55
N SER A 138 -8.38 -18.15 4.79
CA SER A 138 -8.65 -16.80 5.30
C SER A 138 -9.29 -15.95 4.23
N ARG A 139 -10.09 -14.96 4.63
CA ARG A 139 -10.66 -14.05 3.65
C ARG A 139 -9.54 -13.24 2.99
N ASN A 140 -9.51 -13.23 1.65
CA ASN A 140 -8.53 -12.43 0.93
C ASN A 140 -8.94 -10.96 0.95
N LEU A 141 -8.18 -10.15 1.70
CA LEU A 141 -8.46 -8.73 1.91
C LEU A 141 -8.40 -7.90 0.62
N LEU A 142 -7.43 -8.21 -0.26
CA LEU A 142 -7.14 -7.41 -1.46
C LEU A 142 -7.74 -8.00 -2.75
N PHE A 143 -8.18 -9.27 -2.71
CA PHE A 143 -8.94 -9.96 -3.76
C PHE A 143 -10.18 -10.64 -3.17
N PRO A 144 -11.17 -9.87 -2.69
CA PRO A 144 -12.38 -10.44 -2.09
C PRO A 144 -13.34 -11.08 -3.11
N GLU A 145 -13.20 -10.72 -4.40
CA GLU A 145 -14.00 -11.24 -5.53
C GLU A 145 -13.09 -11.57 -6.72
N LEU A 146 -13.05 -12.83 -7.15
CA LEU A 146 -12.22 -13.30 -8.26
C LEU A 146 -12.95 -13.32 -9.62
N LYS A 147 -13.89 -12.38 -9.85
CA LYS A 147 -14.53 -12.19 -11.17
C LYS A 147 -13.58 -11.70 -12.27
N ASP A 148 -12.41 -11.18 -11.91
CA ASP A 148 -11.37 -10.76 -12.87
C ASP A 148 -9.99 -11.22 -12.38
N ILE A 149 -9.34 -12.01 -13.23
CA ILE A 149 -8.30 -12.99 -12.88
C ILE A 149 -6.87 -12.47 -13.07
N TYR A 150 -6.66 -11.16 -13.28
CA TYR A 150 -5.33 -10.68 -13.67
C TYR A 150 -4.80 -9.53 -12.82
N SER A 151 -5.65 -8.56 -12.47
CA SER A 151 -5.26 -7.49 -11.55
C SER A 151 -6.48 -6.80 -10.98
N LYS A 152 -6.36 -6.34 -9.73
CA LYS A 152 -7.33 -5.42 -9.12
C LYS A 152 -6.71 -4.06 -8.96
N GLN A 153 -7.54 -3.04 -9.19
CA GLN A 153 -7.20 -1.66 -8.90
C GLN A 153 -7.84 -1.27 -7.57
N TRP A 154 -7.05 -0.60 -6.74
CA TRP A 154 -7.46 -0.04 -5.47
C TRP A 154 -7.08 1.43 -5.44
N MET A 155 -7.93 2.26 -4.85
CA MET A 155 -7.67 3.69 -4.67
C MET A 155 -7.22 3.97 -3.24
N ILE A 156 -6.12 4.71 -3.08
CA ILE A 156 -5.62 5.23 -1.81
C ILE A 156 -6.43 6.48 -1.48
N ASN A 157 -7.48 6.30 -0.67
CA ASN A 157 -8.28 7.41 -0.18
C ASN A 157 -7.52 8.22 0.90
N LYS A 158 -6.62 7.59 1.66
CA LYS A 158 -5.78 8.28 2.66
C LYS A 158 -4.48 7.52 2.90
N LEU A 159 -3.36 8.23 2.94
CA LEU A 159 -2.06 7.69 3.32
C LEU A 159 -1.27 8.67 4.21
N THR A 160 -1.19 8.33 5.49
CA THR A 160 -0.41 9.08 6.49
C THR A 160 0.66 8.17 7.13
N LYS A 161 1.38 8.69 8.13
CA LYS A 161 2.33 7.86 8.89
C LYS A 161 1.64 6.73 9.64
N ASN A 162 0.40 6.92 10.12
CA ASN A 162 -0.25 5.99 11.05
C ASN A 162 -1.52 5.36 10.49
N GLU A 163 -1.98 5.79 9.32
CA GLU A 163 -3.25 5.36 8.76
C GLU A 163 -3.16 5.22 7.24
N LEU A 164 -3.68 4.10 6.73
CA LEU A 164 -3.85 3.79 5.32
C LEU A 164 -5.33 3.43 5.10
N ILE A 165 -6.00 4.15 4.21
CA ILE A 165 -7.38 3.85 3.79
C ILE A 165 -7.36 3.58 2.29
N ILE A 166 -7.79 2.38 1.92
CA ILE A 166 -7.94 1.98 0.53
C ILE A 166 -9.38 1.61 0.25
N VAL A 167 -9.85 1.91 -0.96
CA VAL A 167 -11.20 1.59 -1.43
C VAL A 167 -11.13 0.88 -2.77
N SER A 168 -12.07 -0.03 -3.00
CA SER A 168 -12.10 -0.77 -4.26
C SER A 168 -12.45 0.12 -5.44
N ASP A 169 -11.93 -0.24 -6.60
CA ASP A 169 -12.37 0.33 -7.87
C ASP A 169 -13.82 -0.08 -8.23
N TYR A 170 -14.45 0.65 -9.14
CA TYR A 170 -15.84 0.45 -9.61
C TYR A 170 -16.08 -0.89 -10.32
N ARG A 171 -15.02 -1.68 -10.57
CA ARG A 171 -15.09 -2.99 -11.25
C ARG A 171 -15.48 -4.15 -10.33
N LEU A 172 -15.54 -3.93 -9.02
CA LEU A 172 -16.05 -4.94 -8.09
C LEU A 172 -17.57 -4.85 -7.98
N GLU A 173 -18.22 -5.99 -7.74
CA GLU A 173 -19.66 -6.04 -7.54
C GLU A 173 -20.04 -5.33 -6.24
N ASN A 174 -19.25 -5.55 -5.19
CA ASN A 174 -19.38 -4.83 -3.94
C ASN A 174 -18.36 -3.68 -3.82
N SER A 175 -18.75 -2.65 -3.07
CA SER A 175 -17.84 -1.59 -2.63
C SER A 175 -17.09 -2.04 -1.38
N TYR A 176 -15.77 -2.09 -1.45
CA TYR A 176 -14.92 -2.45 -0.32
C TYR A 176 -14.14 -1.24 0.18
N LYS A 177 -13.98 -1.16 1.50
CA LYS A 177 -13.11 -0.18 2.14
C LYS A 177 -12.33 -0.83 3.27
N LEU A 178 -11.01 -0.71 3.20
CA LEU A 178 -10.10 -1.22 4.23
C LEU A 178 -9.41 -0.05 4.91
N ILE A 179 -9.43 -0.07 6.24
CA ILE A 179 -8.75 0.90 7.09
C ILE A 179 -7.67 0.14 7.86
N PHE A 180 -6.42 0.53 7.62
CA PHE A 180 -5.27 0.02 8.32
C PHE A 180 -4.64 1.08 9.22
N VAL A 181 -4.07 0.63 10.32
CA VAL A 181 -3.31 1.44 11.28
C VAL A 181 -1.94 0.83 11.54
N GLN A 182 -1.00 1.66 12.00
CA GLN A 182 0.32 1.21 12.45
C GLN A 182 0.32 0.90 13.95
#